data_AF-A0A485AHB3-F1
#
_entry.id   AF-A0A485AHB3-F1
#
_cell.length_a   1.000
_cell.length_b   1.000
_cell.length_c   1.000
_cell.angle_alpha   90.00
_cell.angle_beta   90.00
_cell.angle_gamma   90.00
#
_symmetry.space_group_name_H-M   'P 1'
#
loop_
_entity.id
_entity.type
_entity.pdbx_description
1 polymer ?
#
loop_
_entity_poly.entity_id
_entity_poly.type
_entity_poly.pdbx_seq_one_letter_code
_entity_poly.pdbx_strand_id
1 'polypeptide(L)'
;MAAAVQAYVPGYRLKQQVQFEVIAEDKPVNLPGVGRFCGLKTAVYLEVEGAAHYLPAYAGNLDIMTSAALATAEKMAQAMNGTAGDAA
;
A
#
# COMPACT_ATOMS: atom_id res chain seq x y z
N MET A 1 6.22 -1.50 -6.78
CA MET A 1 5.54 -1.40 -5.47
C MET A 1 4.48 -2.48 -5.27
N ALA A 2 3.48 -2.65 -6.15
CA ALA A 2 2.41 -3.65 -5.95
C ALA A 2 2.93 -5.07 -5.64
N ALA A 3 3.93 -5.56 -6.39
CA ALA A 3 4.57 -6.86 -6.14
C ALA A 3 5.20 -6.98 -4.73
N ALA A 4 5.71 -5.88 -4.16
CA ALA A 4 6.26 -5.90 -2.81
C ALA A 4 5.16 -6.00 -1.74
N VAL A 5 3.96 -5.46 -2.01
CA VAL A 5 2.79 -5.62 -1.12
C VAL A 5 2.22 -7.04 -1.24
N GLN A 6 2.20 -7.60 -2.44
CA GLN A 6 1.77 -8.98 -2.69
C GLN A 6 2.56 -10.03 -1.91
N ALA A 7 3.81 -9.72 -1.52
CA ALA A 7 4.62 -10.60 -0.70
C ALA A 7 4.01 -10.88 0.69
N TYR A 8 3.17 -9.97 1.22
CA TYR A 8 2.46 -10.18 2.49
C TYR A 8 0.94 -10.09 2.38
N VAL A 9 0.37 -9.65 1.24
CA VAL A 9 -1.06 -9.70 0.94
C VAL A 9 -1.27 -10.17 -0.51
N PRO A 10 -1.35 -11.49 -0.77
CA PRO A 10 -1.36 -12.02 -2.14
C PRO A 10 -2.49 -11.46 -3.03
N GLY A 11 -3.64 -11.14 -2.44
CA GLY A 11 -4.80 -10.59 -3.17
C GLY A 11 -4.72 -9.10 -3.50
N TYR A 12 -3.67 -8.38 -3.08
CA TYR A 12 -3.45 -6.97 -3.42
C TYR A 12 -3.06 -6.81 -4.89
N ARG A 13 -3.86 -6.12 -5.70
CA ARG A 13 -3.56 -5.95 -7.13
C ARG A 13 -4.13 -4.66 -7.71
N LEU A 14 -3.58 -4.27 -8.86
CA LEU A 14 -4.15 -3.21 -9.69
C LEU A 14 -5.48 -3.71 -10.26
N LYS A 15 -6.56 -2.96 -10.01
CA LYS A 15 -7.86 -3.22 -10.63
C LYS A 15 -7.87 -2.77 -12.09
N GLN A 16 -7.14 -1.71 -12.39
CA GLN A 16 -7.03 -1.10 -13.71
C GLN A 16 -5.56 -0.72 -13.96
N GLN A 17 -5.21 -0.53 -15.23
CA GLN A 17 -3.94 0.11 -15.58
C GLN A 17 -3.87 1.50 -14.94
N VAL A 18 -2.66 1.93 -14.59
CA VAL A 18 -2.44 3.27 -14.01
C VAL A 18 -2.88 4.33 -15.02
N GLN A 19 -3.74 5.24 -14.58
CA GLN A 19 -4.27 6.31 -15.42
C GLN A 19 -3.50 7.60 -15.17
N PHE A 20 -3.19 8.32 -16.25
CA PHE A 20 -2.42 9.55 -16.20
C PHE A 20 -3.19 10.68 -16.88
N GLU A 21 -3.15 11.85 -16.27
CA GLU A 21 -3.75 13.09 -16.79
C GLU A 21 -2.75 14.23 -16.56
N VAL A 22 -2.36 14.93 -17.63
CA VAL A 22 -1.50 16.11 -17.54
C VAL A 22 -2.35 17.31 -17.13
N ILE A 23 -1.98 17.96 -16.04
CA ILE A 23 -2.55 19.23 -15.59
C ILE A 23 -1.61 20.34 -16.08
N ALA A 24 -2.03 21.04 -17.14
CA ALA A 24 -1.22 22.06 -17.78
C ALA A 24 -1.07 23.32 -16.90
N GLU A 25 0.05 24.05 -17.06
CA GLU A 25 0.35 25.27 -16.30
C GLU A 25 -0.62 26.43 -16.60
N ASP A 26 -1.18 26.47 -17.80
CA ASP A 26 -2.14 27.48 -18.23
C ASP A 26 -3.56 27.23 -17.67
N LYS A 27 -3.85 25.97 -17.27
CA LYS A 27 -5.13 25.55 -16.69
C LYS A 27 -4.91 24.72 -15.42
N PRO A 28 -4.32 25.30 -14.36
CA PRO A 28 -4.00 24.57 -13.14
C PRO A 28 -5.26 24.28 -12.33
N VAL A 29 -5.26 23.16 -11.63
CA VAL A 29 -6.34 22.75 -10.72
C VAL A 29 -6.24 23.55 -9.43
N ASN A 30 -7.35 24.16 -9.00
CA ASN A 30 -7.44 24.85 -7.72
C ASN A 30 -7.89 23.87 -6.62
N LEU A 31 -7.07 23.72 -5.57
CA LEU A 31 -7.43 23.03 -4.35
C LEU A 31 -7.73 24.07 -3.26
N PRO A 32 -9.00 24.29 -2.89
CA PRO A 32 -9.39 25.33 -1.94
C PRO A 32 -8.63 25.22 -0.61
N GLY A 33 -8.04 26.32 -0.16
CA GLY A 33 -7.25 26.38 1.08
C GLY A 33 -5.81 25.87 0.96
N VAL A 34 -5.38 25.37 -0.20
CA VAL A 34 -4.02 24.85 -0.42
C VAL A 34 -3.29 25.61 -1.52
N GLY A 35 -3.91 25.75 -2.71
CA GLY A 35 -3.29 26.46 -3.83
C GLY A 35 -3.68 25.91 -5.20
N ARG A 36 -2.98 26.41 -6.24
CA ARG A 36 -3.16 25.98 -7.64
C ARG A 36 -2.01 25.08 -8.05
N PHE A 37 -2.33 23.95 -8.68
CA PHE A 37 -1.36 22.92 -9.04
C PHE A 37 -1.41 22.60 -10.53
N CYS A 38 -0.23 22.39 -11.09
CA CYS A 38 0.02 21.82 -12.40
C CYS A 38 0.95 20.61 -12.25
N GLY A 39 1.07 19.79 -13.29
CA GLY A 39 1.92 18.59 -13.30
C GLY A 39 1.20 17.37 -13.84
N LEU A 40 1.43 16.21 -13.22
CA LEU A 40 0.86 14.93 -13.65
C LEU A 40 -0.03 14.36 -12.55
N LYS A 41 -1.33 14.23 -12.83
CA LYS A 41 -2.25 13.49 -11.98
C LYS A 41 -2.15 12.01 -12.32
N THR A 42 -1.85 11.21 -11.31
CA THR A 42 -1.77 9.75 -11.41
C THR A 42 -2.89 9.14 -10.58
N ALA A 43 -3.76 8.35 -11.21
CA ALA A 43 -4.79 7.59 -10.53
C ALA A 43 -4.45 6.09 -10.56
N VAL A 44 -4.37 5.50 -9.36
CA VAL A 44 -4.08 4.08 -9.15
C VAL A 44 -5.31 3.43 -8.54
N TYR A 45 -5.93 2.51 -9.28
CA TYR A 45 -7.11 1.78 -8.82
C TYR A 45 -6.70 0.40 -8.34
N LEU A 46 -7.06 0.08 -7.10
CA LEU A 46 -6.65 -1.15 -6.43
C LEU A 46 -7.87 -1.98 -6.06
N GLU A 47 -7.69 -3.29 -6.06
CA GLU A 47 -8.57 -4.22 -5.34
C GLU A 47 -7.72 -5.06 -4.40
N VAL A 48 -8.29 -5.37 -3.24
CA VAL A 48 -7.64 -6.16 -2.20
C VAL A 48 -8.58 -7.28 -1.81
N GLU A 49 -8.23 -8.48 -2.23
CA GLU A 49 -8.90 -9.71 -1.81
C GLU A 49 -8.16 -10.28 -0.60
N GLY A 50 -8.91 -10.63 0.44
CA GLY A 50 -8.36 -11.21 1.66
C GLY A 50 -8.17 -12.71 1.54
N ALA A 51 -7.23 -13.26 2.30
CA ALA A 51 -6.94 -14.70 2.38
C ALA A 51 -8.06 -15.56 3.00
N ALA A 52 -9.17 -14.94 3.40
CA ALA A 52 -10.32 -15.59 4.04
C ALA A 52 -10.00 -16.38 5.32
N HIS A 53 -9.01 -15.94 6.10
CA HIS A 53 -8.61 -16.59 7.36
C HIS A 53 -9.74 -16.68 8.40
N TYR A 54 -10.66 -15.71 8.41
CA TYR A 54 -11.77 -15.65 9.38
C TYR A 54 -13.07 -15.17 8.72
N LEU A 55 -13.06 -13.98 8.11
CA LEU A 55 -14.16 -13.52 7.26
C LEU A 55 -13.94 -13.97 5.80
N PRO A 56 -14.97 -13.96 4.93
CA PRO A 56 -14.81 -14.31 3.52
C PRO A 56 -13.84 -13.38 2.77
N ALA A 57 -13.43 -13.80 1.55
CA ALA A 57 -12.38 -13.14 0.77
C ALA A 57 -12.64 -11.66 0.40
N TYR A 58 -13.89 -11.18 0.47
CA TYR A 58 -14.18 -9.76 0.26
C TYR A 58 -13.59 -8.85 1.35
N ALA A 59 -13.23 -9.40 2.52
CA ALA A 59 -12.72 -8.65 3.67
C ALA A 59 -11.20 -8.38 3.58
N GLY A 60 -10.69 -8.03 2.39
CA GLY A 60 -9.26 -7.75 2.18
C GLY A 60 -8.76 -6.49 2.91
N ASN A 61 -9.67 -5.62 3.34
CA ASN A 61 -9.38 -4.49 4.23
C ASN A 61 -8.85 -4.94 5.61
N LEU A 62 -9.27 -6.11 6.10
CA LEU A 62 -8.71 -6.67 7.33
C LEU A 62 -7.35 -7.29 7.07
N ASP A 63 -7.26 -8.11 6.01
CA ASP A 63 -6.04 -8.85 5.68
C ASP A 63 -4.84 -7.92 5.43
N ILE A 64 -5.06 -6.79 4.74
CA ILE A 64 -3.99 -5.80 4.53
C ILE A 64 -3.47 -5.19 5.84
N MET A 65 -4.34 -4.94 6.81
CA MET A 65 -3.91 -4.41 8.11
C MET A 65 -3.23 -5.49 8.96
N THR A 66 -3.83 -6.68 9.05
CA THR A 66 -3.31 -7.75 9.92
C THR A 66 -2.00 -8.31 9.41
N SER A 67 -1.84 -8.48 8.09
CA SER A 67 -0.59 -8.98 7.50
C SER A 67 0.53 -7.97 7.61
N ALA A 68 0.24 -6.67 7.48
CA ALA A 68 1.23 -5.62 7.72
C ALA A 68 1.68 -5.58 9.20
N ALA A 69 0.74 -5.74 10.14
CA ALA A 69 1.04 -5.80 11.56
C ALA A 69 1.91 -7.03 11.91
N LEU A 70 1.55 -8.20 11.40
CA LEU A 70 2.32 -9.43 11.58
C LEU A 70 3.73 -9.29 11.02
N ALA A 71 3.88 -8.87 9.75
CA ALA A 71 5.18 -8.69 9.11
C ALA A 71 6.06 -7.66 9.85
N THR A 72 5.45 -6.66 10.48
CA THR A 72 6.16 -5.68 11.32
C THR A 72 6.70 -6.33 12.59
N ALA A 73 5.85 -7.07 13.31
CA ALA A 73 6.25 -7.76 14.53
C ALA A 73 7.33 -8.83 14.27
N GLU A 74 7.23 -9.59 13.17
CA GLU A 74 8.23 -10.56 12.77
C GLU A 74 9.60 -9.90 12.52
N LYS A 75 9.63 -8.76 11.81
CA LYS A 75 10.88 -8.00 11.59
C LYS A 75 11.47 -7.47 12.89
N MET A 76 10.64 -6.98 13.82
CA MET A 76 11.12 -6.54 15.14
C MET A 76 11.73 -7.71 15.91
N ALA A 77 11.06 -8.86 15.95
CA ALA A 77 11.56 -10.06 16.62
C ALA A 77 12.89 -10.55 16.01
N GLN A 78 13.01 -10.55 14.68
CA GLN A 78 14.25 -10.88 13.99
C GLN A 78 15.39 -9.92 14.36
N ALA A 79 15.13 -8.61 14.42
CA ALA A 79 16.12 -7.62 14.80
C ALA A 79 16.58 -7.80 16.27
N MET A 80 15.65 -8.04 17.18
CA MET A 80 15.93 -8.28 18.61
C MET A 80 16.78 -9.54 18.82
N ASN A 81 16.48 -10.63 18.10
CA ASN A 81 17.25 -11.87 18.18
C ASN A 81 18.63 -11.74 17.51
N GLY A 82 18.75 -10.94 16.45
CA GLY A 82 20.04 -10.62 15.84
C GLY A 82 20.96 -9.82 16.77
N THR A 83 20.42 -8.85 17.50
CA THR A 83 21.18 -8.07 18.50
C THR A 83 21.60 -8.89 19.71
N ALA A 84 20.88 -9.96 20.06
CA ALA A 84 21.24 -10.86 21.15
C ALA A 84 22.40 -11.80 20.78
N GLY A 85 22.62 -12.07 19.49
CA GLY A 85 23.71 -12.92 19.00
C GLY A 85 25.07 -12.22 18.89
N ASP A 86 25.10 -10.90 18.70
CA ASP A 86 26.34 -10.11 18.62
C ASP A 86 26.88 -9.69 20.01
N ALA A 87 26.11 -9.91 21.08
CA ALA A 87 26.48 -9.58 22.46
C ALA A 87 26.93 -10.79 23.30
N ALA A 88 27.02 -11.98 22.71
CA ALA A 88 27.46 -13.23 23.33
C ALA A 88 28.75 -13.74 22.68
#